data_AF-A0A3C1CK09-F1
#
_entry.id   AF-A0A3C1CK09-F1
#
_cell.length_a   1.000
_cell.length_b   1.000
_cell.length_c   1.000
_cell.angle_alpha   90.00
_cell.angle_beta   90.00
_cell.angle_gamma   90.00
#
_symmetry.space_group_name_H-M   'P 1'
#
loop_
_entity.id
_entity.type
_entity.pdbx_description
1 polymer ?
#
loop_
_entity_poly.entity_id
_entity_poly.type
_entity_poly.pdbx_seq_one_letter_code
_entity_poly.pdbx_strand_id
1 'polypeptide(L)'
;MEKLGRKARRGGNTIIVLFAAALVAMTAFTVSTTPTAVIGREAPAMADSASTEPALAMTGSTTSDVVPQPSGLPSVFVNRAGALWNYWYYAQTLDSAEIVPSGVVSDPVAVLQPDGSPSVFYQGPGGSLWNVWYVNGNWDSAEIAGSGVASGPAAILQSNGEPTVFVVGPGNSLLNYW
;
A
#
# COMPACT_ATOMS: atom_id res chain seq x y z
N MET A 1 -22.82 -10.87 -52.01
CA MET A 1 -24.14 -10.58 -52.61
C MET A 1 -25.16 -11.45 -51.86
N GLU A 2 -26.26 -10.97 -51.29
CA GLU A 2 -26.91 -9.65 -51.36
C GLU A 2 -27.66 -9.26 -50.06
N LYS A 3 -27.68 -7.94 -49.82
CA LYS A 3 -28.77 -7.11 -49.26
C LYS A 3 -29.53 -7.52 -47.97
N LEU A 4 -29.34 -6.68 -46.95
CA LEU A 4 -30.34 -6.37 -45.94
C LEU A 4 -31.71 -6.01 -46.57
N GLY A 5 -32.78 -6.67 -46.13
CA GLY A 5 -34.16 -6.24 -46.39
C GLY A 5 -34.68 -5.29 -45.31
N ARG A 6 -34.99 -4.04 -45.66
CA ARG A 6 -35.74 -3.10 -44.81
C ARG A 6 -37.19 -2.96 -45.29
N LYS A 7 -38.16 -3.06 -44.37
CA LYS A 7 -39.56 -2.60 -44.52
C LYS A 7 -40.25 -2.59 -43.14
N ALA A 8 -41.17 -1.69 -42.77
CA ALA A 8 -41.36 -0.26 -43.07
C ALA A 8 -42.52 0.30 -42.21
N ARG A 9 -42.41 1.56 -41.72
CA ARG A 9 -43.51 2.54 -41.43
C ARG A 9 -44.65 2.10 -40.46
N ARG A 10 -45.45 2.98 -39.83
CA ARG A 10 -45.76 4.41 -40.04
C ARG A 10 -46.33 5.07 -38.77
N GLY A 11 -46.25 6.40 -38.68
CA GLY A 11 -47.07 7.25 -37.80
C GLY A 11 -46.24 8.07 -36.80
N GLY A 12 -46.28 9.40 -36.74
CA GLY A 12 -46.91 10.38 -37.64
C GLY A 12 -47.30 11.67 -36.90
N ASN A 13 -46.77 12.83 -37.32
CA ASN A 13 -47.37 14.18 -37.23
C ASN A 13 -46.39 15.25 -37.80
N THR A 14 -46.89 16.45 -38.12
CA THR A 14 -46.18 17.60 -38.76
C THR A 14 -47.03 18.89 -38.68
N ILE A 15 -46.56 20.14 -38.87
CA ILE A 15 -45.22 20.64 -39.27
C ILE A 15 -44.51 21.34 -38.07
N ILE A 16 -44.40 22.67 -37.82
CA ILE A 16 -44.85 23.92 -38.49
C ILE A 16 -43.65 24.91 -38.68
N VAL A 17 -43.73 25.75 -39.71
CA VAL A 17 -42.75 26.75 -40.19
C VAL A 17 -42.65 28.00 -39.30
N LEU A 18 -41.44 28.57 -39.14
CA LEU A 18 -41.13 30.00 -39.35
C LEU A 18 -39.62 30.28 -39.15
N PHE A 19 -38.95 30.82 -40.18
CA PHE A 19 -37.62 31.40 -40.04
C PHE A 19 -37.76 32.90 -39.73
N ALA A 20 -37.32 33.31 -38.54
CA ALA A 20 -37.10 34.71 -38.19
C ALA A 20 -35.62 34.89 -37.81
N ALA A 21 -34.90 35.73 -38.55
CA ALA A 21 -33.51 36.04 -38.24
C ALA A 21 -33.46 37.06 -37.09
N ALA A 22 -33.01 36.62 -35.92
CA ALA A 22 -32.75 37.50 -34.79
C ALA A 22 -31.25 37.82 -34.69
N LEU A 23 -30.90 39.09 -34.86
CA LEU A 23 -29.56 39.60 -34.58
C LEU A 23 -29.34 39.58 -33.05
N VAL A 24 -28.45 38.71 -32.57
CA VAL A 24 -28.07 38.67 -31.15
C VAL A 24 -26.79 39.48 -30.95
N ALA A 25 -26.85 40.50 -30.10
CA ALA A 25 -25.69 41.27 -29.71
C ALA A 25 -24.73 40.42 -28.85
N MET A 26 -23.43 40.43 -29.19
CA MET A 26 -22.40 39.83 -28.34
C MET A 26 -22.22 40.66 -27.06
N THR A 27 -22.78 40.20 -25.95
CA THR A 27 -22.33 40.60 -24.62
C THR A 27 -21.03 39.86 -24.27
N ALA A 28 -20.03 40.57 -23.77
CA ALA A 28 -18.78 39.96 -23.35
C ALA A 28 -19.02 39.02 -22.16
N PHE A 29 -18.64 37.75 -22.30
CA PHE A 29 -18.70 36.77 -21.22
C PHE A 29 -17.47 36.92 -20.31
N THR A 30 -17.66 37.38 -19.08
CA THR A 30 -16.62 37.30 -18.05
C THR A 30 -16.61 35.88 -17.46
N VAL A 31 -15.47 35.20 -17.57
CA VAL A 31 -15.27 33.91 -16.90
C VAL A 31 -15.21 34.17 -15.39
N SER A 32 -16.22 33.70 -14.66
CA SER A 32 -16.15 33.63 -13.21
C SER A 32 -15.12 32.56 -12.82
N THR A 33 -14.09 32.95 -12.06
CA THR A 33 -13.07 32.03 -11.53
C THR A 33 -13.49 31.37 -10.22
N THR A 34 -14.72 31.62 -9.75
CA THR A 34 -15.28 30.96 -8.56
C THR A 34 -15.54 29.49 -8.87
N PRO A 35 -14.91 28.53 -8.16
CA PRO A 35 -15.09 27.11 -8.44
C PRO A 35 -16.53 26.67 -8.15
N THR A 36 -17.25 26.28 -9.20
CA THR A 36 -18.56 25.62 -9.07
C THR A 36 -18.33 24.18 -8.61
N ALA A 37 -18.76 23.85 -7.39
CA ALA A 37 -18.67 22.49 -6.87
C ALA A 37 -19.55 21.54 -7.69
N VAL A 38 -18.93 20.67 -8.48
CA VAL A 38 -19.61 19.55 -9.14
C VAL A 38 -19.82 18.45 -8.10
N ILE A 39 -20.97 18.47 -7.43
CA ILE A 39 -21.37 17.40 -6.50
C ILE A 39 -21.66 16.15 -7.33
N GLY A 40 -20.65 15.28 -7.47
CA GLY A 40 -20.71 14.15 -8.39
C GLY A 40 -19.52 13.21 -8.26
N ARG A 41 -19.51 12.43 -7.17
CA ARG A 41 -18.53 11.35 -6.88
C ARG A 41 -17.13 11.86 -6.55
N GLU A 42 -16.98 12.39 -5.34
CA GLU A 42 -15.70 12.26 -4.65
C GLU A 42 -15.31 10.77 -4.61
N ALA A 43 -14.02 10.47 -4.82
CA ALA A 43 -13.48 9.20 -4.34
C ALA A 43 -13.77 9.13 -2.83
N PRO A 44 -14.05 7.95 -2.25
CA PRO A 44 -14.28 7.85 -0.81
C PRO A 44 -13.05 8.44 -0.11
N ALA A 45 -13.25 9.59 0.54
CA ALA A 45 -12.18 10.23 1.30
C ALA A 45 -11.69 9.20 2.32
N MET A 46 -10.36 9.00 2.41
CA MET A 46 -9.82 8.27 3.54
C MET A 46 -10.30 8.99 4.79
N ALA A 47 -10.98 8.27 5.69
CA ALA A 47 -11.76 8.91 6.74
C ALA A 47 -10.87 9.83 7.59
N ASP A 48 -11.25 11.10 7.70
CA ASP A 48 -10.56 12.11 8.51
C ASP A 48 -10.90 11.93 9.99
N SER A 49 -10.61 10.73 10.51
CA SER A 49 -10.97 10.29 11.84
C SER A 49 -9.88 9.37 12.36
N ALA A 50 -8.82 10.00 12.88
CA ALA A 50 -7.83 9.31 13.69
C ALA A 50 -8.50 8.66 14.93
N SER A 51 -7.99 7.52 15.35
CA SER A 51 -8.48 6.83 16.55
C SER A 51 -8.29 7.70 17.80
N THR A 52 -9.27 7.71 18.70
CA THR A 52 -9.15 8.29 20.04
C THR A 52 -8.36 7.40 21.01
N GLU A 53 -8.02 6.18 20.60
CA GLU A 53 -7.13 5.28 21.34
C GLU A 53 -5.73 5.91 21.51
N PRO A 54 -5.03 5.64 22.63
CA PRO A 54 -3.71 6.21 22.89
C PRO A 54 -2.70 5.75 21.83
N ALA A 55 -1.98 6.70 21.24
CA ALA A 55 -0.98 6.42 20.23
C ALA A 55 0.14 5.49 20.76
N LEU A 56 0.44 4.45 20.00
CA LEU A 56 1.52 3.51 20.31
C LEU A 56 2.87 4.23 20.19
N ALA A 57 3.67 4.22 21.26
CA ALA A 57 4.99 4.85 21.26
C ALA A 57 5.98 4.07 20.38
N MET A 58 6.22 4.55 19.15
CA MET A 58 7.15 4.01 18.15
C MET A 58 8.63 4.36 18.41
N THR A 59 9.02 4.60 19.67
CA THR A 59 10.40 4.95 20.04
C THR A 59 11.38 3.92 19.48
N GLY A 60 12.21 4.27 18.51
CA GLY A 60 13.17 3.37 17.87
C GLY A 60 12.93 3.09 16.37
N SER A 61 11.72 3.36 15.85
CA SER A 61 11.41 3.32 14.42
C SER A 61 11.34 4.73 13.85
N THR A 62 11.79 4.89 12.60
CA THR A 62 11.44 6.07 11.77
C THR A 62 10.32 5.77 10.78
N THR A 63 10.06 4.49 10.50
CA THR A 63 8.98 4.01 9.64
C THR A 63 8.32 2.75 10.21
N SER A 64 7.10 2.45 9.78
CA SER A 64 6.47 1.13 9.93
C SER A 64 6.35 0.47 8.57
N ASP A 65 6.43 -0.85 8.50
CA ASP A 65 6.05 -1.60 7.29
C ASP A 65 4.73 -2.36 7.49
N VAL A 66 3.95 -2.54 6.42
CA VAL A 66 2.58 -3.04 6.47
C VAL A 66 2.32 -4.06 5.38
N VAL A 67 1.88 -5.27 5.76
CA VAL A 67 1.45 -6.32 4.84
C VAL A 67 0.01 -6.72 5.12
N PRO A 68 -0.78 -7.11 4.11
CA PRO A 68 -2.10 -7.70 4.33
C PRO A 68 -1.97 -9.14 4.83
N GLN A 69 -2.66 -9.47 5.92
CA GLN A 69 -2.93 -10.85 6.32
C GLN A 69 -3.78 -11.56 5.24
N PRO A 70 -3.83 -12.92 5.23
CA PRO A 70 -4.77 -13.67 4.40
C PRO A 70 -6.26 -13.31 4.60
N SER A 71 -6.60 -12.70 5.74
CA SER A 71 -7.94 -12.16 6.05
C SER A 71 -8.26 -10.82 5.36
N GLY A 72 -7.27 -10.19 4.71
CA GLY A 72 -7.35 -8.83 4.15
C GLY A 72 -7.14 -7.71 5.18
N LEU A 73 -6.98 -8.04 6.47
CA LEU A 73 -6.66 -7.09 7.54
C LEU A 73 -5.14 -6.83 7.57
N PRO A 74 -4.66 -5.66 8.07
CA PRO A 74 -3.22 -5.39 8.11
C PRO A 74 -2.51 -6.14 9.24
N SER A 75 -1.23 -6.45 9.00
CA SER A 75 -0.19 -6.65 10.02
C SER A 75 0.85 -5.56 9.84
N VAL A 76 1.23 -4.90 10.94
CA VAL A 76 2.13 -3.74 10.97
C VAL A 76 3.37 -4.08 11.79
N PHE A 77 4.53 -3.99 11.16
CA PHE A 77 5.83 -4.29 11.78
C PHE A 77 6.59 -3.00 12.11
N VAL A 78 7.13 -2.93 13.33
CA VAL A 78 7.85 -1.77 13.84
C VAL A 78 9.07 -2.17 14.66
N ASN A 79 10.12 -1.34 14.64
CA ASN A 79 11.19 -1.39 15.63
C ASN A 79 10.80 -0.52 16.82
N ARG A 80 10.67 -1.12 18.00
CA ARG A 80 10.39 -0.44 19.25
C ARG A 80 11.54 -0.64 20.23
N ALA A 81 12.41 0.35 20.30
CA ALA A 81 13.57 0.45 21.18
C ALA A 81 14.54 -0.73 21.07
N GLY A 82 14.67 -1.29 19.86
CA GLY A 82 15.49 -2.46 19.56
C GLY A 82 14.73 -3.78 19.51
N ALA A 83 13.42 -3.79 19.78
CA ALA A 83 12.56 -4.97 19.67
C ALA A 83 11.71 -4.94 18.39
N LEU A 84 11.49 -6.10 17.75
CA LEU A 84 10.55 -6.25 16.64
C LEU A 84 9.15 -6.52 17.20
N TRP A 85 8.20 -5.65 16.88
CA TRP A 85 6.79 -5.82 17.24
C TRP A 85 5.92 -5.99 16.00
N ASN A 86 4.91 -6.85 16.10
CA ASN A 86 3.81 -6.95 15.15
C ASN A 86 2.52 -6.50 15.83
N TYR A 87 1.78 -5.63 15.17
CA TYR A 87 0.43 -5.21 15.52
C TYR A 87 -0.52 -5.65 14.41
N TRP A 88 -1.56 -6.42 14.75
CA TRP A 88 -2.48 -6.97 13.75
C TRP A 88 -3.93 -6.84 14.22
N TYR A 89 -4.85 -6.73 13.26
CA TYR A 89 -6.28 -6.82 13.56
C TYR A 89 -6.75 -8.27 13.51
N TYR A 90 -7.46 -8.70 14.56
CA TYR A 90 -8.22 -9.95 14.59
C TYR A 90 -9.59 -9.69 15.21
N ALA A 91 -10.66 -10.11 14.52
CA ALA A 91 -12.06 -9.94 14.97
C ALA A 91 -12.44 -8.50 15.40
N GLN A 92 -11.91 -7.47 14.72
CA GLN A 92 -12.03 -6.04 15.03
C GLN A 92 -11.29 -5.55 16.30
N THR A 93 -10.52 -6.41 16.95
CA THR A 93 -9.59 -6.05 18.03
C THR A 93 -8.19 -5.82 17.44
N LEU A 94 -7.47 -4.82 17.96
CA LEU A 94 -6.04 -4.65 17.71
C LEU A 94 -5.24 -5.49 18.73
N ASP A 95 -4.59 -6.54 18.26
CA ASP A 95 -3.69 -7.38 19.04
C ASP A 95 -2.22 -7.03 18.74
N SER A 96 -1.30 -7.49 19.59
CA SER A 96 0.13 -7.29 19.39
C SER A 96 1.00 -8.39 20.01
N ALA A 97 2.20 -8.55 19.48
CA ALA A 97 3.24 -9.42 20.04
C ALA A 97 4.63 -8.84 19.81
N GLU A 98 5.48 -9.01 20.81
CA GLU A 98 6.93 -8.91 20.67
C GLU A 98 7.42 -10.19 19.99
N ILE A 99 8.06 -10.04 18.84
CA ILE A 99 8.60 -11.16 18.05
C ILE A 99 10.09 -11.34 18.37
N VAL A 100 10.83 -10.24 18.43
CA VAL A 100 12.25 -10.20 18.77
C VAL A 100 12.43 -9.21 19.93
N PRO A 101 12.90 -9.62 21.11
CA PRO A 101 12.92 -8.75 22.29
C PRO A 101 14.06 -7.73 22.31
N SER A 102 15.11 -7.91 21.50
CA SER A 102 16.22 -6.96 21.36
C SER A 102 17.08 -7.25 20.13
N GLY A 103 17.88 -6.28 19.69
CA GLY A 103 18.85 -6.45 18.60
C GLY A 103 18.38 -5.98 17.22
N VAL A 104 17.21 -5.37 17.10
CA VAL A 104 16.75 -4.75 15.84
C VAL A 104 17.37 -3.36 15.72
N VAL A 105 18.23 -3.13 14.73
CA VAL A 105 19.01 -1.89 14.58
C VAL A 105 18.48 -0.99 13.46
N SER A 106 17.76 -1.54 12.47
CA SER A 106 17.05 -0.76 11.43
C SER A 106 15.54 -0.71 11.68
N ASP A 107 14.84 0.10 10.89
CA ASP A 107 13.43 -0.17 10.59
C ASP A 107 13.30 -1.55 9.90
N PRO A 108 12.23 -2.33 10.15
CA PRO A 108 12.01 -3.64 9.54
C PRO A 108 11.37 -3.52 8.15
N VAL A 109 11.55 -4.54 7.30
CA VAL A 109 10.82 -4.70 6.03
C VAL A 109 10.20 -6.08 5.97
N ALA A 110 8.93 -6.16 5.62
CA ALA A 110 8.13 -7.38 5.59
C ALA A 110 7.68 -7.73 4.16
N VAL A 111 7.71 -9.02 3.84
CA VAL A 111 7.12 -9.58 2.62
C VAL A 111 6.18 -10.72 3.00
N LEU A 112 5.16 -10.97 2.18
CA LEU A 112 4.34 -12.17 2.31
C LEU A 112 4.96 -13.30 1.49
N GLN A 113 5.15 -14.46 2.11
CA GLN A 113 5.51 -15.70 1.42
C GLN A 113 4.31 -16.21 0.57
N PRO A 114 4.50 -17.21 -0.32
CA PRO A 114 3.44 -17.72 -1.20
C PRO A 114 2.22 -18.32 -0.48
N ASP A 115 2.34 -18.70 0.79
CA ASP A 115 1.25 -19.18 1.65
C ASP A 115 0.49 -18.03 2.36
N GLY A 116 0.95 -16.79 2.22
CA GLY A 116 0.44 -15.61 2.91
C GLY A 116 1.04 -15.37 4.30
N SER A 117 2.03 -16.16 4.73
CA SER A 117 2.74 -15.95 6.00
C SER A 117 3.82 -14.87 5.85
N PRO A 118 3.97 -13.93 6.80
CA PRO A 118 5.00 -12.90 6.72
C PRO A 118 6.42 -13.45 6.96
N SER A 119 7.38 -12.92 6.20
CA SER A 119 8.82 -12.91 6.51
C SER A 119 9.27 -11.47 6.72
N VAL A 120 10.04 -11.21 7.78
CA VAL A 120 10.45 -9.87 8.20
C VAL A 120 11.96 -9.79 8.31
N PHE A 121 12.54 -8.82 7.63
CA PHE A 121 13.99 -8.59 7.55
C PHE A 121 14.38 -7.34 8.33
N TYR A 122 15.53 -7.39 9.01
CA TYR A 122 16.13 -6.23 9.67
C TYR A 122 17.65 -6.33 9.76
N GLN A 123 18.31 -5.19 9.91
CA GLN A 123 19.72 -5.11 10.28
C GLN A 123 19.88 -5.37 11.78
N GLY A 124 20.74 -6.31 12.15
CA GLY A 124 21.11 -6.62 13.53
C GLY A 124 22.40 -5.94 13.99
N PRO A 125 22.85 -6.20 15.23
CA PRO A 125 24.08 -5.61 15.78
C PRO A 125 25.30 -6.11 14.98
N GLY A 126 26.37 -5.30 14.97
CA GLY A 126 27.58 -5.60 14.19
C GLY A 126 27.41 -5.53 12.67
N GLY A 127 26.24 -5.07 12.18
CA GLY A 127 25.91 -5.08 10.75
C GLY A 127 25.52 -6.48 10.27
N SER A 128 24.82 -7.26 11.08
CA SER A 128 24.22 -8.52 10.68
C SER A 128 22.92 -8.31 9.89
N LEU A 129 22.49 -9.31 9.11
CA LEU A 129 21.17 -9.38 8.44
C LEU A 129 20.39 -10.55 9.01
N TRP A 130 19.14 -10.31 9.38
CA TRP A 130 18.25 -11.32 9.95
C TRP A 130 16.97 -11.48 9.12
N ASN A 131 16.44 -12.70 9.10
CA ASN A 131 15.07 -13.01 8.70
C ASN A 131 14.33 -13.61 9.89
N VAL A 132 13.11 -13.17 10.11
CA VAL A 132 12.19 -13.71 11.11
C VAL A 132 10.83 -13.92 10.43
N TRP A 133 10.38 -15.17 10.38
CA TRP A 133 9.22 -15.58 9.59
C TRP A 133 8.19 -16.32 10.44
N TYR A 134 6.93 -16.20 10.04
CA TYR A 134 5.84 -16.94 10.67
C TYR A 134 5.68 -18.30 9.99
N VAL A 135 5.60 -19.37 10.78
CA VAL A 135 5.45 -20.75 10.30
C VAL A 135 4.75 -21.61 11.36
N ASN A 136 3.81 -22.45 10.93
CA ASN A 136 3.11 -23.42 11.81
C ASN A 136 2.50 -22.83 13.11
N GLY A 137 2.08 -21.56 13.06
CA GLY A 137 1.48 -20.87 14.21
C GLY A 137 2.47 -20.13 15.13
N ASN A 138 3.78 -20.20 14.85
CA ASN A 138 4.83 -19.59 15.65
C ASN A 138 5.80 -18.74 14.80
N TRP A 139 6.64 -17.93 15.44
CA TRP A 139 7.75 -17.24 14.80
C TRP A 139 9.04 -18.06 14.90
N ASP A 140 9.81 -18.08 13.81
CA ASP A 140 11.14 -18.68 13.72
C ASP A 140 12.13 -17.68 13.08
N SER A 141 13.44 -17.90 13.22
CA SER A 141 14.45 -16.89 12.90
C SER A 141 15.78 -17.47 12.43
N ALA A 142 16.48 -16.75 11.54
CA ALA A 142 17.82 -17.08 11.08
C ALA A 142 18.65 -15.83 10.77
N GLU A 143 19.94 -15.92 11.04
CA GLU A 143 20.94 -14.99 10.53
C GLU A 143 21.23 -15.30 9.05
N ILE A 144 21.06 -14.32 8.17
CA ILE A 144 21.45 -14.39 6.75
C ILE A 144 22.94 -14.04 6.59
N ALA A 145 23.42 -13.08 7.36
CA ALA A 145 24.83 -12.68 7.37
C ALA A 145 25.21 -12.09 8.73
N GLY A 146 26.34 -12.52 9.32
CA GLY A 146 26.77 -12.04 10.65
C GLY A 146 27.47 -10.67 10.65
N SER A 147 27.81 -10.11 9.49
CA SER A 147 28.42 -8.77 9.39
C SER A 147 28.33 -8.23 7.95
N GLY A 148 28.68 -6.95 7.78
CA GLY A 148 28.82 -6.30 6.47
C GLY A 148 27.60 -5.51 6.00
N VAL A 149 26.46 -5.57 6.68
CA VAL A 149 25.29 -4.73 6.41
C VAL A 149 25.47 -3.35 7.03
N ALA A 150 25.25 -2.30 6.24
CA ALA A 150 25.36 -0.89 6.64
C ALA A 150 24.05 -0.08 6.47
N SER A 151 22.94 -0.71 6.08
CA SER A 151 21.62 -0.09 5.98
C SER A 151 20.51 -1.01 6.49
N GLY A 152 19.30 -0.46 6.66
CA GLY A 152 18.10 -1.30 6.65
C GLY A 152 17.95 -2.06 5.32
N PRO A 153 17.26 -3.20 5.32
CA PRO A 153 17.02 -4.00 4.12
C PRO A 153 15.98 -3.37 3.19
N ALA A 154 15.99 -3.80 1.93
CA ALA A 154 14.86 -3.71 1.01
C ALA A 154 14.60 -5.10 0.44
N ALA A 155 13.39 -5.64 0.61
CA ALA A 155 13.06 -7.01 0.25
C ALA A 155 11.85 -7.08 -0.68
N ILE A 156 11.88 -8.04 -1.61
CA ILE A 156 10.75 -8.44 -2.45
C ILE A 156 10.75 -9.97 -2.60
N LEU A 157 9.64 -10.57 -3.05
CA LEU A 157 9.69 -11.94 -3.56
C LEU A 157 10.20 -11.97 -5.01
N GLN A 158 10.99 -13.00 -5.32
CA GLN A 158 11.29 -13.43 -6.68
C GLN A 158 10.09 -14.20 -7.29
N SER A 159 10.15 -14.48 -8.59
CA SER A 159 9.08 -15.19 -9.32
C SER A 159 8.88 -16.66 -8.92
N ASN A 160 9.84 -17.27 -8.21
CA ASN A 160 9.72 -18.60 -7.62
C ASN A 160 9.08 -18.58 -6.22
N GLY A 161 8.81 -17.40 -5.64
CA GLY A 161 8.25 -17.24 -4.30
C GLY A 161 9.26 -17.08 -3.18
N GLU A 162 10.58 -17.13 -3.47
CA GLU A 162 11.63 -16.93 -2.47
C GLU A 162 11.96 -15.43 -2.30
N PRO A 163 12.27 -14.95 -1.09
CA PRO A 163 12.69 -13.57 -0.88
C PRO A 163 14.05 -13.25 -1.53
N THR A 164 14.22 -12.02 -2.00
CA THR A 164 15.52 -11.43 -2.34
C THR A 164 15.67 -10.12 -1.57
N VAL A 165 16.82 -9.93 -0.92
CA VAL A 165 17.04 -8.87 0.08
C VAL A 165 18.28 -8.07 -0.28
N PHE A 166 18.08 -6.78 -0.55
CA PHE A 166 19.12 -5.83 -0.89
C PHE A 166 19.51 -4.96 0.31
N VAL A 167 20.80 -4.70 0.48
CA VAL A 167 21.36 -3.79 1.50
C VAL A 167 22.55 -3.02 0.97
N VAL A 168 22.87 -1.88 1.59
CA VAL A 168 24.17 -1.22 1.41
C VAL A 168 25.22 -1.96 2.25
N GLY A 169 26.35 -2.28 1.62
CA GLY A 169 27.50 -2.95 2.23
C GLY A 169 28.76 -2.06 2.32
N PRO A 170 29.93 -2.65 2.64
CA PRO A 170 31.17 -1.91 2.81
C PRO A 170 31.58 -1.20 1.53
N GLY A 171 32.20 -0.03 1.64
CA GLY A 171 32.58 0.78 0.48
C GLY A 171 31.40 1.32 -0.33
N ASN A 172 30.21 1.41 0.28
CA ASN A 172 28.96 1.84 -0.37
C ASN A 172 28.56 0.93 -1.55
N SER A 173 28.83 -0.37 -1.41
CA SER A 173 28.41 -1.42 -2.35
C SER A 173 26.94 -1.78 -2.16
N LEU A 174 26.30 -2.34 -3.20
CA LEU A 174 24.99 -2.98 -3.10
C LEU A 174 25.21 -4.49 -2.95
N LEU A 175 24.74 -5.06 -1.85
CA LEU A 175 24.70 -6.50 -1.63
C LEU A 175 23.29 -7.02 -1.88
N ASN A 176 23.17 -8.27 -2.33
CA ASN A 176 21.91 -8.98 -2.48
C ASN A 176 22.06 -10.38 -1.88
N TYR A 177 21.02 -10.82 -1.16
CA TYR A 177 20.89 -12.15 -0.56
C TYR A 177 19.61 -12.80 -1.07
N TRP A 178 19.68 -14.07 -1.45
CA TRP A 178 18.58 -14.89 -1.97
C TRP A 178 18.86 -16.36 -1.70
#